data_AF-A0A9P9K3M0-F1
#
_entry.id   AF-A0A9P9K3M0-F1
#
_cell.length_a   1.000
_cell.length_b   1.000
_cell.length_c   1.000
_cell.angle_alpha   90.00
_cell.angle_beta   90.00
_cell.angle_gamma   90.00
#
_symmetry.space_group_name_H-M   'P 1'
#
loop_
_entity.id
_entity.type
_entity.pdbx_description
1 polymer ?
#
loop_
_entity_poly.entity_id
_entity_poly.type
_entity_poly.pdbx_seq_one_letter_code
_entity_poly.pdbx_strand_id
1 'polypeptide(L)'
;MEKLKSILQEHVAQGQDTTNKLLGAAFVVVNAKDVLFSGSSGRIDFAPDSRPFSADTFTWMASMTKIITTTCFMQLVERGEIGLDDDVRPRIPELAKMQILRGFDENDKPILEDNTKSITLRHLLTHTLGLGSDLADPDLTKWSKAVGRTDNILSWNREGINTPLKFAPGEGWYYGAATDWAGVLLEEITGETLGTYAQKNILEPLGIKDTGFWPEKLPQTAGRTTVCTYREGEILKPGPLPPPKEHILESAGAGLYSTANDYAAFFQALLQGKLVKEETLQEMFSPQLNEAQAGILEMIAYNIGGQDAFAPEYPNGAKLNHGIGGVINVEDVPGKRRKGSLMWSGMCNSRWWIDREAGIAAALIVNVQPHGDAVVKSLYNELELEVYRCLGIQ
;
A
#
# COMPACT_ATOMS: atom_id res chain seq x y z
N MET A 1 13.00 18.89 15.73
CA MET A 1 11.92 17.90 15.51
C MET A 1 11.22 17.44 16.80
N GLU A 2 11.49 18.03 17.99
CA GLU A 2 10.83 17.62 19.25
C GLU A 2 9.30 17.70 19.22
N LYS A 3 8.73 18.69 18.50
CA LYS A 3 7.28 18.83 18.36
C LYS A 3 6.60 17.62 17.69
N LEU A 4 7.32 16.85 16.87
CA LEU A 4 6.78 15.59 16.31
C LEU A 4 6.44 14.57 17.40
N LYS A 5 7.22 14.52 18.49
CA LYS A 5 6.92 13.64 19.64
C LYS A 5 5.65 14.08 20.36
N SER A 6 5.48 15.39 20.57
CA SER A 6 4.28 15.96 21.18
C SER A 6 3.04 15.65 20.33
N ILE A 7 3.11 15.82 19.01
CA ILE A 7 2.02 15.48 18.09
C ILE A 7 1.62 14.00 18.23
N LEU A 8 2.59 13.08 18.24
CA LEU A 8 2.31 11.64 18.46
C LEU A 8 1.64 11.40 19.82
N GLN A 9 2.14 12.02 20.88
CA GLN A 9 1.60 11.85 22.23
C GLN A 9 0.16 12.38 22.36
N GLU A 10 -0.14 13.49 21.70
CA GLU A 10 -1.46 14.10 21.71
C GLU A 10 -2.51 13.23 21.00
N HIS A 11 -2.12 12.40 20.03
CA HIS A 11 -3.07 11.59 19.25
C HIS A 11 -3.35 10.20 19.81
N VAL A 12 -2.65 9.77 20.87
CA VAL A 12 -2.82 8.43 21.46
C VAL A 12 -3.50 8.47 22.83
N ALA A 13 -4.21 7.40 23.17
CA ALA A 13 -4.88 7.25 24.45
C ALA A 13 -3.85 7.07 25.58
N GLN A 14 -3.93 7.88 26.64
CA GLN A 14 -3.07 7.73 27.83
C GLN A 14 -3.66 6.79 28.88
N GLY A 15 -4.97 6.51 28.80
CA GLY A 15 -5.68 5.60 29.68
C GLY A 15 -6.67 4.73 28.89
N GLN A 16 -7.75 4.29 29.55
CA GLN A 16 -8.78 3.47 28.90
C GLN A 16 -9.63 4.25 27.88
N ASP A 17 -9.74 5.57 28.04
CA ASP A 17 -10.50 6.40 27.10
C ASP A 17 -9.78 6.53 25.75
N THR A 18 -10.45 6.08 24.71
CA THR A 18 -9.98 6.10 23.32
C THR A 18 -10.74 7.10 22.45
N THR A 19 -11.58 7.94 23.06
CA THR A 19 -12.38 8.96 22.36
C THR A 19 -11.47 9.89 21.56
N ASN A 20 -11.62 9.87 20.24
CA ASN A 20 -10.82 10.62 19.28
C ASN A 20 -9.29 10.41 19.46
N LYS A 21 -8.89 9.20 19.87
CA LYS A 21 -7.49 8.78 20.02
C LYS A 21 -7.19 7.47 19.29
N LEU A 22 -5.91 7.22 19.08
CA LEU A 22 -5.34 5.93 18.67
C LEU A 22 -4.85 5.13 19.90
N LEU A 23 -4.66 3.81 19.77
CA LEU A 23 -3.95 3.05 20.81
C LEU A 23 -2.45 3.38 20.82
N GLY A 24 -1.84 3.45 19.64
CA GLY A 24 -0.44 3.77 19.48
C GLY A 24 -0.08 4.09 18.03
N ALA A 25 1.06 4.74 17.86
CA ALA A 25 1.61 5.11 16.57
C ALA A 25 3.14 5.15 16.63
N ALA A 26 3.79 4.84 15.52
CA ALA A 26 5.21 5.11 15.30
C ALA A 26 5.39 5.92 14.02
N PHE A 27 6.34 6.85 14.01
CA PHE A 27 6.65 7.71 12.87
C PHE A 27 8.15 7.83 12.68
N VAL A 28 8.59 7.64 11.44
CA VAL A 28 9.99 7.73 11.03
C VAL A 28 10.14 8.70 9.88
N VAL A 29 11.26 9.42 9.86
CA VAL A 29 11.69 10.29 8.75
C VAL A 29 13.15 10.02 8.49
N VAL A 30 13.49 9.77 7.23
CA VAL A 30 14.86 9.50 6.78
C VAL A 30 15.22 10.38 5.61
N ASN A 31 16.51 10.62 5.45
CA ASN A 31 17.09 11.02 4.17
C ASN A 31 18.10 9.94 3.71
N ALA A 32 18.81 10.19 2.61
CA ALA A 32 19.81 9.26 2.10
C ALA A 32 21.03 9.03 3.03
N LYS A 33 21.16 9.73 4.17
CA LYS A 33 22.32 9.64 5.07
C LYS A 33 21.94 9.19 6.48
N ASP A 34 20.85 9.75 7.01
CA ASP A 34 20.50 9.71 8.41
C ASP A 34 19.02 9.39 8.62
N VAL A 35 18.72 8.82 9.78
CA VAL A 35 17.37 8.83 10.34
C VAL A 35 17.16 10.18 11.02
N LEU A 36 16.39 11.05 10.38
CA LEU A 36 16.13 12.42 10.85
C LEU A 36 15.20 12.43 12.06
N PHE A 37 14.27 11.48 12.10
CA PHE A 37 13.36 11.29 13.22
C PHE A 37 12.96 9.82 13.33
N SER A 38 12.88 9.32 14.56
CA SER A 38 12.21 8.07 14.91
C SER A 38 11.54 8.28 16.25
N GLY A 39 10.21 8.16 16.28
CA GLY A 39 9.42 8.40 17.48
C GLY A 39 8.17 7.54 17.50
N SER A 40 7.67 7.28 18.69
CA SER A 40 6.43 6.52 18.90
C SER A 40 5.73 6.99 20.16
N SER A 41 4.45 6.64 20.28
CA SER A 41 3.68 6.86 21.49
C SER A 41 2.54 5.85 21.60
N GLY A 42 2.06 5.63 22.82
CA GLY A 42 0.92 4.76 23.11
C GLY A 42 1.34 3.31 23.35
N ARG A 43 0.45 2.39 23.00
CA ARG A 43 0.53 0.97 23.37
C ARG A 43 -0.02 0.06 22.29
N ILE A 44 0.38 -1.22 22.34
CA ILE A 44 0.05 -2.19 21.29
C ILE A 44 -1.29 -2.91 21.51
N ASP A 45 -1.95 -2.72 22.67
CA ASP A 45 -3.23 -3.33 23.03
C ASP A 45 -4.07 -2.39 23.93
N PHE A 46 -5.35 -2.71 24.14
CA PHE A 46 -6.31 -1.88 24.89
C PHE A 46 -5.93 -1.71 26.36
N ALA A 47 -5.36 -2.75 26.98
CA ALA A 47 -4.95 -2.72 28.38
C ALA A 47 -3.93 -1.57 28.61
N PRO A 48 -4.16 -0.63 29.55
CA PRO A 48 -3.29 0.53 29.74
C PRO A 48 -1.83 0.20 30.09
N ASP A 49 -1.60 -0.98 30.67
CA ASP A 49 -0.29 -1.53 31.05
C ASP A 49 0.29 -2.49 29.99
N SER A 50 -0.37 -2.63 28.83
CA SER A 50 0.20 -3.39 27.71
C SER A 50 1.50 -2.78 27.20
N ARG A 51 2.26 -3.57 26.44
CA ARG A 51 3.56 -3.15 25.93
C ARG A 51 3.45 -1.81 25.17
N PRO A 52 4.40 -0.88 25.38
CA PRO A 52 4.43 0.38 24.64
C PRO A 52 4.51 0.15 23.12
N PHE A 53 3.85 1.01 22.36
CA PHE A 53 4.03 1.08 20.92
C PHE A 53 5.40 1.71 20.65
N SER A 54 6.23 1.04 19.85
CA SER A 54 7.58 1.47 19.49
C SER A 54 7.79 1.46 17.98
N ALA A 55 8.92 1.99 17.53
CA ALA A 55 9.34 1.88 16.14
C ALA A 55 9.60 0.42 15.69
N ASP A 56 9.72 -0.51 16.66
CA ASP A 56 9.85 -1.95 16.44
C ASP A 56 8.51 -2.71 16.57
N THR A 57 7.40 -2.02 16.83
CA THR A 57 6.08 -2.66 16.93
C THR A 57 5.74 -3.34 15.61
N PHE A 58 5.57 -4.65 15.68
CA PHE A 58 5.32 -5.48 14.52
C PHE A 58 3.86 -5.34 14.09
N THR A 59 3.65 -4.91 12.86
CA THR A 59 2.34 -4.46 12.38
C THR A 59 2.08 -5.05 11.00
N TRP A 60 0.82 -5.42 10.73
CA TRP A 60 0.40 -5.77 9.38
C TRP A 60 0.37 -4.50 8.52
N MET A 61 1.12 -4.51 7.42
CA MET A 61 1.38 -3.32 6.61
C MET A 61 0.36 -3.11 5.50
N ALA A 62 -0.46 -4.13 5.22
CA ALA A 62 -1.43 -4.11 4.14
C ALA A 62 -0.77 -3.54 2.86
N SER A 63 -1.41 -2.59 2.20
CA SER A 63 -0.96 -2.03 0.93
C SER A 63 0.35 -1.25 0.94
N MET A 64 0.97 -0.97 2.10
CA MET A 64 2.36 -0.51 2.09
C MET A 64 3.31 -1.56 1.48
N THR A 65 2.91 -2.84 1.49
CA THR A 65 3.61 -3.96 0.82
C THR A 65 4.04 -3.62 -0.62
N LYS A 66 3.20 -2.86 -1.34
CA LYS A 66 3.35 -2.63 -2.78
C LYS A 66 4.69 -2.00 -3.16
N ILE A 67 5.23 -1.09 -2.35
CA ILE A 67 6.51 -0.43 -2.70
C ILE A 67 7.70 -1.40 -2.66
N ILE A 68 7.65 -2.41 -1.78
CA ILE A 68 8.67 -3.46 -1.73
C ILE A 68 8.47 -4.41 -2.93
N THR A 69 7.24 -4.83 -3.20
CA THR A 69 6.90 -5.65 -4.37
C THR A 69 7.33 -4.98 -5.68
N THR A 70 7.04 -3.69 -5.86
CA THR A 70 7.41 -2.96 -7.08
C THR A 70 8.93 -2.84 -7.18
N THR A 71 9.64 -2.62 -6.08
CA THR A 71 11.11 -2.62 -6.07
C THR A 71 11.68 -3.96 -6.53
N CYS A 72 11.13 -5.10 -6.08
CA CYS A 72 11.52 -6.42 -6.57
C CYS A 72 11.38 -6.52 -8.10
N PHE A 73 10.24 -6.06 -8.63
CA PHE A 73 9.99 -6.06 -10.08
C PHE A 73 10.94 -5.15 -10.85
N MET A 74 11.22 -3.97 -10.31
CA MET A 74 12.14 -3.05 -10.97
C MET A 74 13.58 -3.60 -11.01
N GLN A 75 13.98 -4.41 -10.03
CA GLN A 75 15.23 -5.18 -10.11
C GLN A 75 15.21 -6.22 -11.24
N LEU A 76 14.09 -6.92 -11.46
CA LEU A 76 13.93 -7.86 -12.58
C LEU A 76 13.95 -7.14 -13.94
N VAL A 77 13.36 -5.94 -14.01
CA VAL A 77 13.41 -5.07 -15.19
C VAL A 77 14.85 -4.68 -15.51
N GLU A 78 15.65 -4.29 -14.51
CA GLU A 78 17.07 -3.97 -14.69
C GLU A 78 17.93 -5.14 -15.18
N ARG A 79 17.55 -6.36 -14.78
CA ARG A 79 18.21 -7.59 -15.21
C ARG A 79 17.78 -8.03 -16.62
N GLY A 80 16.78 -7.37 -17.20
CA GLY A 80 16.21 -7.73 -18.50
C GLY A 80 15.40 -9.03 -18.47
N GLU A 81 14.94 -9.46 -17.30
CA GLU A 81 14.13 -10.68 -17.14
C GLU A 81 12.68 -10.47 -17.59
N ILE A 82 12.21 -9.21 -17.52
CA ILE A 82 10.91 -8.75 -18.01
C ILE A 82 10.95 -7.25 -18.32
N GLY A 83 10.28 -6.82 -19.40
CA GLY A 83 9.99 -5.42 -19.68
C GLY A 83 8.67 -4.95 -19.05
N LEU A 84 8.57 -3.67 -18.72
CA LEU A 84 7.32 -3.09 -18.19
C LEU A 84 6.13 -3.27 -19.14
N ASP A 85 6.38 -3.27 -20.45
CA ASP A 85 5.35 -3.34 -21.49
C ASP A 85 5.24 -4.72 -22.17
N ASP A 86 5.95 -5.73 -21.66
CA ASP A 86 5.83 -7.10 -22.13
C ASP A 86 4.44 -7.68 -21.81
N ASP A 87 3.83 -8.40 -22.75
CA ASP A 87 2.58 -9.12 -22.50
C ASP A 87 2.84 -10.33 -21.59
N VAL A 88 2.22 -10.33 -20.41
CA VAL A 88 2.41 -11.36 -19.39
C VAL A 88 1.38 -12.47 -19.45
N ARG A 89 0.34 -12.35 -20.31
CA ARG A 89 -0.66 -13.41 -20.50
C ARG A 89 -0.07 -14.78 -20.81
N PRO A 90 0.98 -14.93 -21.65
CA PRO A 90 1.56 -16.25 -21.92
C PRO A 90 2.19 -16.94 -20.71
N ARG A 91 2.52 -16.18 -19.65
CA ARG A 91 3.16 -16.71 -18.43
C ARG A 91 2.12 -17.17 -17.39
N ILE A 92 0.92 -16.62 -17.42
CA ILE A 92 -0.13 -16.90 -16.41
C ILE A 92 -1.43 -17.26 -17.13
N PRO A 93 -1.82 -18.56 -17.14
CA PRO A 93 -3.02 -19.03 -17.83
C PRO A 93 -4.32 -18.30 -17.46
N GLU A 94 -4.45 -17.88 -16.20
CA GLU A 94 -5.60 -17.13 -15.71
C GLU A 94 -5.69 -15.74 -16.34
N LEU A 95 -4.57 -15.01 -16.43
CA LEU A 95 -4.52 -13.71 -17.10
C LEU A 95 -4.89 -13.82 -18.58
N ALA A 96 -4.47 -14.91 -19.25
CA ALA A 96 -4.83 -15.16 -20.65
C ALA A 96 -6.33 -15.42 -20.88
N LYS A 97 -7.06 -15.82 -19.84
CA LYS A 97 -8.50 -16.16 -19.90
C LYS A 97 -9.39 -15.11 -19.25
N MET A 98 -8.82 -14.00 -18.75
CA MET A 98 -9.61 -12.95 -18.11
C MET A 98 -10.64 -12.37 -19.08
N GLN A 99 -11.84 -12.11 -18.55
CA GLN A 99 -12.96 -11.52 -19.28
C GLN A 99 -13.35 -10.20 -18.64
N ILE A 100 -14.01 -9.33 -19.40
CA ILE A 100 -14.52 -8.03 -18.97
C ILE A 100 -16.00 -8.19 -18.63
N LEU A 101 -16.40 -7.75 -17.43
CA LEU A 101 -17.80 -7.71 -17.00
C LEU A 101 -18.49 -6.50 -17.65
N ARG A 102 -19.47 -6.78 -18.52
CA ARG A 102 -20.27 -5.76 -19.23
C ARG A 102 -21.61 -5.47 -18.60
N GLY A 103 -21.98 -6.22 -17.56
CA GLY A 103 -23.22 -6.07 -16.82
C GLY A 103 -23.87 -7.42 -16.54
N PHE A 104 -25.19 -7.40 -16.39
CA PHE A 104 -26.00 -8.58 -16.09
C PHE A 104 -27.24 -8.58 -16.99
N ASP A 105 -27.70 -9.77 -17.37
CA ASP A 105 -28.95 -9.93 -18.11
C ASP A 105 -30.18 -9.82 -17.19
N GLU A 106 -31.37 -10.03 -17.76
CA GLU A 106 -32.66 -9.98 -17.04
C GLU A 106 -32.82 -11.03 -15.92
N ASN A 107 -31.98 -12.07 -15.91
CA ASN A 107 -31.96 -13.13 -14.91
C ASN A 107 -30.77 -13.00 -13.94
N ASP A 108 -30.16 -11.82 -13.84
CA ASP A 108 -28.96 -11.54 -13.05
C ASP A 108 -27.74 -12.39 -13.42
N LYS A 109 -27.70 -12.95 -14.64
CA LYS A 109 -26.51 -13.68 -15.13
C LYS A 109 -25.48 -12.68 -15.68
N PRO A 110 -24.18 -12.83 -15.35
CA PRO A 110 -23.17 -11.91 -15.82
C PRO A 110 -22.96 -11.99 -17.35
N ILE A 111 -22.86 -10.82 -17.98
CA ILE A 111 -22.50 -10.67 -19.39
C ILE A 111 -20.99 -10.42 -19.44
N LEU A 112 -20.24 -11.36 -20.00
CA LEU A 112 -18.79 -11.34 -20.07
C LEU A 112 -18.31 -11.23 -21.52
N GLU A 113 -17.26 -10.45 -21.72
CA GLU A 113 -16.56 -10.30 -23.01
C GLU A 113 -15.11 -10.75 -22.86
N ASP A 114 -14.57 -11.52 -23.81
CA ASP A 114 -13.17 -11.94 -23.77
C ASP A 114 -12.22 -10.74 -23.86
N ASN A 115 -11.21 -10.68 -22.96
CA ASN A 115 -10.17 -9.67 -23.09
C ASN A 115 -9.19 -10.05 -24.22
N THR A 116 -9.21 -9.26 -25.30
CA THR A 116 -8.28 -9.42 -26.42
C THR A 116 -7.01 -8.58 -26.30
N LYS A 117 -6.96 -7.63 -25.35
CA LYS A 117 -5.80 -6.73 -25.15
C LYS A 117 -4.69 -7.42 -24.35
N SER A 118 -3.45 -6.99 -24.59
CA SER A 118 -2.30 -7.40 -23.79
C SER A 118 -2.45 -6.98 -22.34
N ILE A 119 -1.98 -7.83 -21.42
CA ILE A 119 -1.83 -7.47 -20.02
C ILE A 119 -0.33 -7.31 -19.79
N THR A 120 0.12 -6.13 -19.35
CA THR A 120 1.55 -5.85 -19.17
C THR A 120 1.91 -5.77 -17.70
N LEU A 121 3.20 -5.89 -17.39
CA LEU A 121 3.70 -5.64 -16.02
C LEU A 121 3.30 -4.22 -15.56
N ARG A 122 3.39 -3.21 -16.43
CA ARG A 122 2.96 -1.84 -16.15
C ARG A 122 1.50 -1.81 -15.69
N HIS A 123 0.59 -2.51 -16.38
CA HIS A 123 -0.82 -2.58 -15.96
C HIS A 123 -1.01 -3.16 -14.55
N LEU A 124 -0.20 -4.13 -14.16
CA LEU A 124 -0.25 -4.75 -12.83
C LEU A 124 0.23 -3.81 -11.72
N LEU A 125 1.29 -3.03 -11.99
CA LEU A 125 1.94 -2.16 -11.01
C LEU A 125 1.32 -0.76 -10.89
N THR A 126 0.48 -0.35 -11.86
CA THR A 126 -0.16 0.99 -11.90
C THR A 126 -1.67 0.96 -11.75
N HIS A 127 -2.27 -0.21 -11.50
CA HIS A 127 -3.72 -0.38 -11.36
C HIS A 127 -4.52 0.01 -12.62
N THR A 128 -3.94 -0.18 -13.81
CA THR A 128 -4.62 0.06 -15.10
C THR A 128 -5.04 -1.22 -15.83
N LEU A 129 -4.90 -2.39 -15.18
CA LEU A 129 -5.40 -3.66 -15.69
C LEU A 129 -6.94 -3.72 -15.81
N GLY A 130 -7.66 -3.06 -14.90
CA GLY A 130 -9.11 -3.15 -14.79
C GLY A 130 -9.62 -4.15 -13.76
N LEU A 131 -8.75 -4.77 -12.96
CA LEU A 131 -9.16 -5.54 -11.79
C LEU A 131 -9.55 -4.62 -10.63
N GLY A 132 -10.81 -4.72 -10.21
CA GLY A 132 -11.31 -4.04 -9.02
C GLY A 132 -11.12 -4.84 -7.73
N SER A 133 -11.62 -4.27 -6.63
CA SER A 133 -11.73 -4.95 -5.33
C SER A 133 -13.17 -5.43 -5.11
N ASP A 134 -13.34 -6.73 -4.92
CA ASP A 134 -14.63 -7.38 -4.63
C ASP A 134 -15.10 -7.20 -3.18
N LEU A 135 -14.39 -6.39 -2.38
CA LEU A 135 -14.83 -5.96 -1.05
C LEU A 135 -15.80 -4.77 -1.10
N ALA A 136 -15.73 -3.95 -2.14
CA ALA A 136 -16.45 -2.68 -2.23
C ALA A 136 -17.15 -2.45 -3.58
N ASP A 137 -16.79 -3.19 -4.64
CA ASP A 137 -17.45 -3.08 -5.94
C ASP A 137 -18.76 -3.91 -5.95
N PRO A 138 -19.92 -3.26 -6.13
CA PRO A 138 -21.22 -3.95 -6.10
C PRO A 138 -21.41 -4.92 -7.27
N ASP A 139 -20.85 -4.62 -8.45
CA ASP A 139 -20.95 -5.52 -9.61
C ASP A 139 -20.07 -6.76 -9.42
N LEU A 140 -18.86 -6.60 -8.88
CA LEU A 140 -18.01 -7.74 -8.54
C LEU A 140 -18.64 -8.59 -7.43
N THR A 141 -19.25 -7.95 -6.42
CA THR A 141 -20.01 -8.66 -5.38
C THR A 141 -21.18 -9.46 -5.98
N LYS A 142 -21.92 -8.87 -6.92
CA LYS A 142 -23.02 -9.53 -7.63
C LYS A 142 -22.52 -10.67 -8.51
N TRP A 143 -21.42 -10.47 -9.24
CA TRP A 143 -20.77 -11.49 -10.05
C TRP A 143 -20.32 -12.69 -9.20
N SER A 144 -19.62 -12.45 -8.08
CA SER A 144 -19.15 -13.52 -7.19
C SER A 144 -20.32 -14.40 -6.70
N LYS A 145 -21.44 -13.78 -6.32
CA LYS A 145 -22.68 -14.50 -5.95
C LYS A 145 -23.24 -15.32 -7.12
N ALA A 146 -23.29 -14.76 -8.32
CA ALA A 146 -23.86 -15.41 -9.50
C ALA A 146 -23.05 -16.65 -9.92
N VAL A 147 -21.73 -16.65 -9.72
CA VAL A 147 -20.86 -17.79 -10.05
C VAL A 147 -20.59 -18.72 -8.87
N GLY A 148 -21.18 -18.45 -7.70
CA GLY A 148 -20.98 -19.26 -6.49
C GLY A 148 -19.59 -19.15 -5.85
N ARG A 149 -18.85 -18.09 -6.15
CA ARG A 149 -17.52 -17.83 -5.60
C ARG A 149 -17.63 -17.31 -4.17
N THR A 150 -16.87 -17.92 -3.27
CA THR A 150 -16.81 -17.56 -1.83
C THR A 150 -15.54 -16.82 -1.44
N ASP A 151 -14.44 -17.02 -2.17
CA ASP A 151 -13.18 -16.34 -1.92
C ASP A 151 -13.21 -14.89 -2.41
N ASN A 152 -12.42 -14.04 -1.75
CA ASN A 152 -12.26 -12.64 -2.11
C ASN A 152 -10.78 -12.23 -2.10
N ILE A 153 -10.50 -10.96 -2.41
CA ILE A 153 -9.12 -10.45 -2.47
C ILE A 153 -8.30 -10.70 -1.19
N LEU A 154 -8.93 -10.84 -0.02
CA LEU A 154 -8.28 -11.14 1.26
C LEU A 154 -8.11 -12.64 1.52
N SER A 155 -8.64 -13.54 0.68
CA SER A 155 -8.38 -14.99 0.79
C SER A 155 -6.93 -15.35 0.44
N TRP A 156 -6.20 -14.46 -0.25
CA TRP A 156 -4.79 -14.64 -0.65
C TRP A 156 -4.53 -16.00 -1.32
N ASN A 157 -5.41 -16.33 -2.26
CA ASN A 157 -5.31 -17.49 -3.15
C ASN A 157 -5.68 -17.06 -4.58
N ARG A 158 -5.42 -17.93 -5.57
CA ARG A 158 -5.66 -17.59 -6.98
C ARG A 158 -7.15 -17.32 -7.26
N GLU A 159 -8.08 -18.04 -6.63
CA GLU A 159 -9.53 -17.82 -6.80
C GLU A 159 -9.93 -16.42 -6.34
N GLY A 160 -9.46 -15.99 -5.17
CA GLY A 160 -9.75 -14.69 -4.57
C GLY A 160 -9.24 -13.48 -5.37
N ILE A 161 -8.20 -13.64 -6.19
CA ILE A 161 -7.67 -12.56 -7.03
C ILE A 161 -8.13 -12.64 -8.50
N ASN A 162 -8.84 -13.71 -8.88
CA ASN A 162 -9.28 -13.97 -10.25
C ASN A 162 -10.71 -13.49 -10.51
N THR A 163 -10.92 -12.17 -10.59
CA THR A 163 -12.22 -11.57 -10.95
C THR A 163 -12.26 -11.20 -12.45
N PRO A 164 -13.44 -10.97 -13.05
CA PRO A 164 -13.50 -10.28 -14.33
C PRO A 164 -12.98 -8.84 -14.20
N LEU A 165 -12.51 -8.30 -15.33
CA LEU A 165 -12.09 -6.91 -15.48
C LEU A 165 -13.32 -5.99 -15.56
N LYS A 166 -13.17 -4.74 -15.11
CA LYS A 166 -14.19 -3.68 -15.25
C LYS A 166 -14.09 -2.93 -16.57
N PHE A 167 -12.91 -2.95 -17.19
CA PHE A 167 -12.60 -2.34 -18.48
C PHE A 167 -11.40 -3.06 -19.10
N ALA A 168 -11.13 -2.81 -20.38
CA ALA A 168 -9.98 -3.45 -21.01
C ALA A 168 -8.67 -2.83 -20.49
N PRO A 169 -7.58 -3.62 -20.37
CA PRO A 169 -6.29 -3.14 -19.86
C PRO A 169 -5.84 -1.85 -20.56
N GLY A 170 -5.50 -0.83 -19.77
CA GLY A 170 -5.07 0.49 -20.25
C GLY A 170 -6.20 1.49 -20.51
N GLU A 171 -7.48 1.11 -20.44
CA GLU A 171 -8.59 2.05 -20.70
C GLU A 171 -8.99 2.90 -19.48
N GLY A 172 -8.53 2.54 -18.28
CA GLY A 172 -8.87 3.27 -17.06
C GLY A 172 -7.93 2.97 -15.89
N TRP A 173 -8.32 3.44 -14.71
CA TRP A 173 -7.64 3.17 -13.45
C TRP A 173 -8.64 2.61 -12.43
N TYR A 174 -8.32 1.48 -11.81
CA TYR A 174 -9.15 0.93 -10.74
C TYR A 174 -8.34 0.08 -9.78
N TYR A 175 -8.47 0.41 -8.49
CA TYR A 175 -7.70 -0.24 -7.45
C TYR A 175 -8.26 -1.65 -7.13
N GLY A 176 -7.37 -2.63 -7.05
CA GLY A 176 -7.74 -4.03 -6.86
C GLY A 176 -6.54 -4.98 -6.84
N ALA A 177 -6.80 -6.26 -7.13
CA ALA A 177 -5.85 -7.37 -6.97
C ALA A 177 -4.74 -7.45 -8.04
N ALA A 178 -4.58 -6.42 -8.87
CA ALA A 178 -3.60 -6.42 -9.96
C ALA A 178 -2.16 -6.65 -9.48
N THR A 179 -1.80 -6.09 -8.31
CA THR A 179 -0.47 -6.31 -7.73
C THR A 179 -0.28 -7.74 -7.25
N ASP A 180 -1.31 -8.42 -6.76
CA ASP A 180 -1.19 -9.82 -6.34
C ASP A 180 -0.92 -10.76 -7.52
N TRP A 181 -1.47 -10.46 -8.71
CA TRP A 181 -1.05 -11.11 -9.95
C TRP A 181 0.40 -10.80 -10.35
N ALA A 182 0.91 -9.61 -10.00
CA ALA A 182 2.34 -9.35 -10.11
C ALA A 182 3.13 -10.29 -9.18
N GLY A 183 2.68 -10.52 -7.94
CA GLY A 183 3.29 -11.53 -7.06
C GLY A 183 3.41 -12.91 -7.74
N VAL A 184 2.30 -13.40 -8.31
CA VAL A 184 2.29 -14.67 -9.07
C VAL A 184 3.28 -14.64 -10.25
N LEU A 185 3.31 -13.54 -11.00
CA LEU A 185 4.23 -13.38 -12.13
C LEU A 185 5.70 -13.44 -11.70
N LEU A 186 6.05 -12.87 -10.55
CA LEU A 186 7.41 -12.93 -10.02
C LEU A 186 7.80 -14.38 -9.75
N GLU A 187 6.91 -15.19 -9.16
CA GLU A 187 7.19 -16.61 -8.91
C GLU A 187 7.36 -17.38 -10.22
N GLU A 188 6.55 -17.12 -11.24
CA GLU A 188 6.66 -17.75 -12.56
C GLU A 188 7.97 -17.36 -13.29
N ILE A 189 8.48 -16.15 -13.09
CA ILE A 189 9.74 -15.68 -13.70
C ILE A 189 10.95 -16.28 -12.97
N THR A 190 10.92 -16.25 -11.64
CA THR A 190 12.11 -16.50 -10.81
C THR A 190 12.20 -17.93 -10.28
N GLY A 191 11.06 -18.63 -10.17
CA GLY A 191 10.95 -19.89 -9.44
C GLY A 191 11.04 -19.78 -7.91
N GLU A 192 11.12 -18.55 -7.38
CA GLU A 192 11.18 -18.24 -5.95
C GLU A 192 9.85 -17.59 -5.51
N THR A 193 9.42 -17.79 -4.26
CA THR A 193 8.29 -17.02 -3.72
C THR A 193 8.65 -15.54 -3.59
N LEU A 194 7.66 -14.64 -3.60
CA LEU A 194 7.89 -13.19 -3.46
C LEU A 194 8.72 -12.84 -2.21
N GLY A 195 8.40 -13.43 -1.07
CA GLY A 195 9.09 -13.29 0.20
C GLY A 195 10.52 -13.81 0.13
N THR A 196 10.77 -14.93 -0.55
CA THR A 196 12.12 -15.46 -0.76
C THR A 196 12.96 -14.51 -1.60
N TYR A 197 12.40 -14.01 -2.70
CA TYR A 197 13.08 -13.04 -3.55
C TYR A 197 13.33 -11.72 -2.80
N ALA A 198 12.34 -11.18 -2.10
CA ALA A 198 12.48 -9.95 -1.32
C ALA A 198 13.51 -10.10 -0.20
N GLN A 199 13.52 -11.24 0.50
CA GLN A 199 14.49 -11.55 1.54
C GLN A 199 15.92 -11.44 1.00
N LYS A 200 16.21 -12.15 -0.09
CA LYS A 200 17.54 -12.22 -0.72
C LYS A 200 18.00 -10.91 -1.36
N ASN A 201 17.09 -10.18 -2.01
CA ASN A 201 17.45 -9.05 -2.88
C ASN A 201 17.19 -7.67 -2.23
N ILE A 202 16.45 -7.60 -1.12
CA ILE A 202 16.13 -6.35 -0.42
C ILE A 202 16.40 -6.47 1.08
N LEU A 203 15.81 -7.44 1.77
CA LEU A 203 15.79 -7.43 3.25
C LEU A 203 17.16 -7.76 3.85
N GLU A 204 17.79 -8.87 3.44
CA GLU A 204 19.11 -9.28 3.95
C GLU A 204 20.22 -8.29 3.64
N PRO A 205 20.37 -7.75 2.41
CA PRO A 205 21.38 -6.74 2.12
C PRO A 205 21.26 -5.47 2.97
N LEU A 206 20.05 -5.15 3.43
CA LEU A 206 19.79 -4.00 4.29
C LEU A 206 19.83 -4.34 5.79
N GLY A 207 19.98 -5.62 6.14
CA GLY A 207 19.91 -6.08 7.53
C GLY A 207 18.52 -5.94 8.15
N ILE A 208 17.47 -5.87 7.33
CA ILE A 208 16.06 -5.86 7.76
C ILE A 208 15.71 -7.27 8.24
N LYS A 209 15.24 -7.38 9.48
CA LYS A 209 15.00 -8.68 10.15
C LYS A 209 13.56 -8.92 10.54
N ASP A 210 12.76 -7.86 10.65
CA ASP A 210 11.42 -7.93 11.23
C ASP A 210 10.36 -7.65 10.17
N THR A 211 10.60 -8.13 8.96
CA THR A 211 9.71 -7.96 7.81
C THR A 211 9.54 -9.28 7.08
N GLY A 212 8.30 -9.62 6.74
CA GLY A 212 8.00 -10.84 6.00
C GLY A 212 6.51 -11.09 5.83
N PHE A 213 6.17 -12.08 5.00
CA PHE A 213 4.79 -12.48 4.69
C PHE A 213 4.20 -13.48 5.68
N TRP A 214 5.05 -14.08 6.52
CA TRP A 214 4.72 -15.16 7.44
C TRP A 214 5.17 -14.79 8.87
N PRO A 215 4.32 -14.09 9.65
CA PRO A 215 4.60 -13.70 11.04
C PRO A 215 5.17 -14.83 11.91
N GLU A 216 4.66 -16.05 11.76
CA GLU A 216 5.06 -17.23 12.50
C GLU A 216 6.49 -17.70 12.17
N LYS A 217 7.03 -17.30 11.01
CA LYS A 217 8.43 -17.52 10.63
C LYS A 217 9.38 -16.43 11.15
N LEU A 218 8.86 -15.45 11.88
CA LEU A 218 9.61 -14.35 12.49
C LEU A 218 9.48 -14.39 14.03
N PRO A 219 9.96 -15.44 14.72
CA PRO A 219 9.69 -15.65 16.15
C PRO A 219 10.24 -14.52 17.05
N GLN A 220 11.26 -13.78 16.61
CA GLN A 220 11.78 -12.60 17.30
C GLN A 220 10.76 -11.42 17.34
N THR A 221 9.67 -11.50 16.57
CA THR A 221 8.57 -10.54 16.60
C THR A 221 7.51 -10.86 17.64
N ALA A 222 7.59 -12.02 18.28
CA ALA A 222 6.63 -12.45 19.28
C ALA A 222 6.50 -11.43 20.43
N GLY A 223 5.26 -11.12 20.82
CA GLY A 223 4.97 -10.23 21.94
C GLY A 223 5.20 -8.73 21.67
N ARG A 224 5.43 -8.33 20.42
CA ARG A 224 5.41 -6.91 19.99
C ARG A 224 4.47 -6.65 18.82
N THR A 225 3.61 -7.61 18.47
CA THR A 225 2.57 -7.45 17.46
C THR A 225 1.43 -6.62 18.00
N THR A 226 1.06 -5.54 17.31
CA THR A 226 -0.09 -4.71 17.71
C THR A 226 -1.42 -5.34 17.31
N VAL A 227 -2.43 -5.20 18.17
CA VAL A 227 -3.80 -5.57 17.82
C VAL A 227 -4.32 -4.70 16.69
N CYS A 228 -5.25 -5.24 15.89
CA CYS A 228 -6.00 -4.43 14.94
C CYS A 228 -7.17 -3.76 15.66
N THR A 229 -7.37 -2.47 15.42
CA THR A 229 -8.48 -1.71 16.02
C THR A 229 -9.50 -1.29 14.96
N TYR A 230 -10.72 -1.02 15.40
CA TYR A 230 -11.80 -0.50 14.57
C TYR A 230 -12.43 0.72 15.24
N ARG A 231 -12.54 1.83 14.52
CA ARG A 231 -13.21 3.05 14.98
C ARG A 231 -14.70 2.95 14.73
N GLU A 232 -15.46 3.11 15.81
CA GLU A 232 -16.92 3.22 15.76
C GLU A 232 -17.33 4.54 16.43
N GLY A 233 -17.81 5.49 15.62
CA GLY A 233 -17.99 6.86 16.07
C GLY A 233 -16.65 7.46 16.48
N GLU A 234 -16.55 7.91 17.74
CA GLU A 234 -15.33 8.53 18.27
C GLU A 234 -14.43 7.55 19.01
N ILE A 235 -14.88 6.33 19.30
CA ILE A 235 -14.15 5.38 20.15
C ILE A 235 -13.47 4.27 19.34
N LEU A 236 -12.41 3.69 19.90
CA LEU A 236 -11.79 2.49 19.35
C LEU A 236 -12.32 1.22 20.03
N LYS A 237 -12.50 0.18 19.22
CA LYS A 237 -12.84 -1.18 19.64
C LYS A 237 -11.85 -2.18 19.04
N PRO A 238 -11.76 -3.40 19.59
CA PRO A 238 -11.06 -4.50 18.90
C PRO A 238 -11.62 -4.66 17.48
N GLY A 239 -10.73 -4.65 16.49
CA GLY A 239 -11.08 -4.82 15.08
C GLY A 239 -10.71 -6.22 14.57
N PRO A 240 -11.32 -6.66 13.46
CA PRO A 240 -10.89 -7.89 12.81
C PRO A 240 -9.47 -7.71 12.27
N LEU A 241 -8.65 -8.77 12.31
CA LEU A 241 -7.40 -8.84 11.57
C LEU A 241 -7.72 -9.42 10.18
N PRO A 242 -7.68 -8.63 9.09
CA PRO A 242 -8.12 -9.09 7.78
C PRO A 242 -7.27 -10.20 7.14
N PRO A 243 -5.93 -10.25 7.34
CA PRO A 243 -5.10 -11.36 6.87
C PRO A 243 -5.64 -12.74 7.26
N PRO A 244 -5.74 -13.68 6.32
CA PRO A 244 -6.08 -15.05 6.62
C PRO A 244 -4.92 -15.71 7.38
N LYS A 245 -5.23 -16.62 8.29
CA LYS A 245 -4.21 -17.38 9.04
C LYS A 245 -3.42 -18.34 8.15
N GLU A 246 -4.09 -18.88 7.13
CA GLU A 246 -3.53 -19.79 6.16
C GLU A 246 -3.82 -19.21 4.78
N HIS A 247 -2.82 -19.16 3.93
CA HIS A 247 -2.94 -18.69 2.55
C HIS A 247 -1.95 -19.44 1.65
N ILE A 248 -2.18 -19.35 0.35
CA ILE A 248 -1.30 -19.97 -0.65
C ILE A 248 -0.37 -18.91 -1.24
N LEU A 249 -0.89 -17.71 -1.49
CA LEU A 249 -0.13 -16.61 -2.08
C LEU A 249 0.47 -15.74 -0.99
N GLU A 250 1.73 -15.36 -1.16
CA GLU A 250 2.31 -14.20 -0.49
C GLU A 250 1.75 -12.94 -1.17
N SER A 251 0.69 -12.36 -0.61
CA SER A 251 -0.05 -11.25 -1.23
C SER A 251 0.89 -10.07 -1.53
N ALA A 252 1.28 -9.91 -2.79
CA ALA A 252 2.11 -8.80 -3.26
C ALA A 252 1.42 -7.44 -3.06
N GLY A 253 0.10 -7.44 -2.96
CA GLY A 253 -0.71 -6.26 -2.71
C GLY A 253 -0.82 -5.89 -1.23
N ALA A 254 -0.75 -6.84 -0.29
CA ALA A 254 -1.12 -6.58 1.10
C ALA A 254 -0.46 -7.47 2.18
N GLY A 255 0.41 -8.40 1.84
CA GLY A 255 0.80 -9.51 2.71
C GLY A 255 1.89 -9.22 3.75
N LEU A 256 2.64 -8.12 3.64
CA LEU A 256 3.76 -7.89 4.56
C LEU A 256 3.30 -7.51 5.97
N TYR A 257 4.01 -8.08 6.93
CA TYR A 257 4.17 -7.51 8.26
C TYR A 257 5.57 -6.90 8.36
N SER A 258 5.70 -5.81 9.12
CA SER A 258 6.98 -5.09 9.26
C SER A 258 6.98 -4.20 10.52
N THR A 259 7.97 -3.29 10.60
CA THR A 259 8.14 -2.27 11.64
C THR A 259 8.45 -0.91 11.02
N ALA A 260 8.33 0.17 11.80
CA ALA A 260 8.71 1.51 11.32
C ALA A 260 10.21 1.60 11.05
N ASN A 261 11.05 0.94 11.86
CA ASN A 261 12.50 0.91 11.68
C ASN A 261 12.92 0.19 10.38
N ASP A 262 12.27 -0.92 10.04
CA ASP A 262 12.55 -1.64 8.79
C ASP A 262 12.14 -0.81 7.56
N TYR A 263 11.00 -0.12 7.60
CA TYR A 263 10.60 0.83 6.55
C TYR A 263 11.58 2.01 6.44
N ALA A 264 12.10 2.51 7.55
CA ALA A 264 13.14 3.55 7.55
C ALA A 264 14.41 3.08 6.82
N ALA A 265 14.87 1.86 7.11
CA ALA A 265 16.03 1.27 6.43
C ALA A 265 15.78 1.07 4.93
N PHE A 266 14.61 0.55 4.55
CA PHE A 266 14.20 0.38 3.16
C PHE A 266 14.17 1.72 2.41
N PHE A 267 13.49 2.73 2.94
CA PHE A 267 13.37 4.04 2.28
C PHE A 267 14.70 4.76 2.18
N GLN A 268 15.53 4.70 3.22
CA GLN A 268 16.87 5.27 3.16
C GLN A 268 17.70 4.61 2.04
N ALA A 269 17.66 3.28 1.92
CA ALA A 269 18.37 2.56 0.87
C ALA A 269 17.85 2.90 -0.54
N LEU A 270 16.54 3.09 -0.68
CA LEU A 270 15.93 3.51 -1.94
C LEU A 270 16.39 4.92 -2.34
N LEU A 271 16.40 5.87 -1.39
CA LEU A 271 16.92 7.23 -1.60
C LEU A 271 18.44 7.26 -1.90
N GLN A 272 19.19 6.25 -1.43
CA GLN A 272 20.62 6.09 -1.74
C GLN A 272 20.86 5.47 -3.13
N GLY A 273 19.83 5.01 -3.84
CA GLY A 273 20.00 4.27 -5.09
C GLY A 273 20.66 2.90 -4.90
N LYS A 274 20.50 2.28 -3.71
CA LYS A 274 21.09 0.96 -3.42
C LYS A 274 20.24 -0.22 -3.89
N LEU A 275 18.94 0.00 -4.07
CA LEU A 275 17.99 -1.07 -4.41
C LEU A 275 17.75 -1.19 -5.91
N VAL A 276 17.82 -0.06 -6.61
CA VAL A 276 17.70 0.09 -8.07
C VAL A 276 18.56 1.28 -8.50
N LYS A 277 18.96 1.32 -9.77
CA LYS A 277 19.68 2.44 -10.41
C LYS A 277 18.82 3.70 -10.45
N GLU A 278 19.49 4.83 -10.61
CA GLU A 278 18.86 6.15 -10.66
C GLU A 278 17.82 6.27 -11.78
N GLU A 279 18.09 5.73 -12.97
CA GLU A 279 17.15 5.77 -14.10
C GLU A 279 15.88 4.97 -13.81
N THR A 280 16.03 3.82 -13.16
CA THR A 280 14.92 2.95 -12.74
C THR A 280 14.10 3.61 -11.63
N LEU A 281 14.78 4.27 -10.68
CA LEU A 281 14.13 5.06 -9.64
C LEU A 281 13.38 6.26 -10.23
N GLN A 282 13.91 6.88 -11.29
CA GLN A 282 13.21 7.92 -12.03
C GLN A 282 11.95 7.40 -12.72
N GLU A 283 11.99 6.22 -13.32
CA GLU A 283 10.81 5.58 -13.92
C GLU A 283 9.72 5.29 -12.87
N MET A 284 10.11 4.82 -11.67
CA MET A 284 9.16 4.57 -10.58
C MET A 284 8.39 5.82 -10.13
N PHE A 285 9.05 6.98 -10.17
CA PHE A 285 8.50 8.28 -9.73
C PHE A 285 7.95 9.11 -10.89
N SER A 286 7.94 8.57 -12.11
CA SER A 286 7.36 9.25 -13.27
C SER A 286 5.86 8.97 -13.38
N PRO A 287 5.03 9.95 -13.81
CA PRO A 287 3.62 9.72 -14.13
C PRO A 287 3.43 8.58 -15.13
N GLN A 288 2.66 7.56 -14.75
CA GLN A 288 2.38 6.37 -15.57
C GLN A 288 0.98 6.38 -16.19
N LEU A 289 0.11 7.30 -15.75
CA LEU A 289 -1.26 7.41 -16.23
C LEU A 289 -1.39 8.49 -17.31
N ASN A 290 -2.14 8.20 -18.36
CA ASN A 290 -2.61 9.22 -19.30
C ASN A 290 -3.71 10.08 -18.65
N GLU A 291 -4.13 11.15 -19.34
CA GLU A 291 -5.10 12.12 -18.81
C GLU A 291 -6.45 11.48 -18.42
N ALA A 292 -6.96 10.53 -19.21
CA ALA A 292 -8.22 9.86 -18.90
C ALA A 292 -8.11 8.96 -17.66
N GLN A 293 -7.03 8.19 -17.55
CA GLN A 293 -6.75 7.34 -16.38
C GLN A 293 -6.53 8.18 -15.11
N ALA A 294 -5.75 9.26 -15.21
CA ALA A 294 -5.54 10.19 -14.11
C ALA A 294 -6.86 10.88 -13.70
N GLY A 295 -7.71 11.26 -14.65
CA GLY A 295 -9.04 11.80 -14.37
C GLY A 295 -9.94 10.82 -13.61
N ILE A 296 -9.87 9.52 -13.89
CA ILE A 296 -10.60 8.49 -13.14
C ILE A 296 -10.05 8.35 -11.71
N LEU A 297 -8.72 8.34 -11.54
CA LEU A 297 -8.09 8.36 -10.22
C LEU A 297 -8.54 9.58 -9.40
N GLU A 298 -8.52 10.78 -10.00
CA GLU A 298 -8.98 12.03 -9.38
C GLU A 298 -10.47 11.95 -9.01
N MET A 299 -11.33 11.43 -9.89
CA MET A 299 -12.74 11.22 -9.60
C MET A 299 -12.96 10.29 -8.41
N ILE A 300 -12.22 9.17 -8.35
CA ILE A 300 -12.31 8.22 -7.23
C ILE A 300 -11.86 8.89 -5.93
N ALA A 301 -10.75 9.61 -5.97
CA ALA A 301 -10.22 10.32 -4.81
C ALA A 301 -11.19 11.42 -4.34
N TYR A 302 -11.69 12.29 -5.21
CA TYR A 302 -12.33 13.54 -4.76
C TYR A 302 -13.85 13.59 -4.89
N ASN A 303 -14.45 12.79 -5.78
CA ASN A 303 -15.86 12.97 -6.16
C ASN A 303 -16.78 11.86 -5.62
N ILE A 304 -16.24 10.69 -5.25
CA ILE A 304 -17.02 9.57 -4.71
C ILE A 304 -16.58 9.12 -3.32
N GLY A 305 -15.99 10.04 -2.54
CA GLY A 305 -15.69 9.83 -1.12
C GLY A 305 -14.40 9.05 -0.84
N GLY A 306 -13.51 8.88 -1.82
CA GLY A 306 -12.23 8.20 -1.64
C GLY A 306 -11.14 9.04 -0.98
N GLN A 307 -11.37 10.34 -0.72
CA GLN A 307 -10.29 11.29 -0.43
C GLN A 307 -9.53 10.88 0.82
N ASP A 308 -10.25 10.55 1.90
CA ASP A 308 -9.62 10.20 3.16
C ASP A 308 -8.79 8.90 3.07
N ALA A 309 -9.14 8.00 2.16
CA ALA A 309 -8.39 6.78 1.90
C ALA A 309 -7.15 7.07 1.03
N PHE A 310 -7.33 7.70 -0.13
CA PHE A 310 -6.31 7.78 -1.18
C PHE A 310 -5.45 9.05 -1.15
N ALA A 311 -5.98 10.17 -0.66
CA ALA A 311 -5.38 11.50 -0.81
C ALA A 311 -5.74 12.49 0.32
N PRO A 312 -5.80 12.10 1.61
CA PRO A 312 -6.22 13.01 2.69
C PRO A 312 -5.31 14.23 2.86
N GLU A 313 -4.06 14.11 2.46
CA GLU A 313 -3.04 15.15 2.49
C GLU A 313 -3.24 16.31 1.51
N TYR A 314 -4.05 16.10 0.47
CA TYR A 314 -4.16 17.01 -0.67
C TYR A 314 -5.50 17.76 -0.64
N PRO A 315 -5.52 19.04 -1.07
CA PRO A 315 -6.77 19.76 -1.24
C PRO A 315 -7.65 19.05 -2.27
N ASN A 316 -8.97 19.20 -2.13
CA ASN A 316 -9.92 18.61 -3.07
C ASN A 316 -9.67 19.19 -4.48
N GLY A 317 -9.52 18.31 -5.46
CA GLY A 317 -9.23 18.68 -6.85
C GLY A 317 -7.74 18.86 -7.17
N ALA A 318 -6.83 18.59 -6.22
CA ALA A 318 -5.41 18.53 -6.52
C ALA A 318 -5.13 17.50 -7.63
N LYS A 319 -4.16 17.81 -8.49
CA LYS A 319 -3.84 16.93 -9.62
C LYS A 319 -3.01 15.73 -9.16
N LEU A 320 -3.44 14.54 -9.59
CA LEU A 320 -2.85 13.27 -9.20
C LEU A 320 -2.44 12.45 -10.43
N ASN A 321 -1.42 11.63 -10.23
CA ASN A 321 -1.09 10.54 -11.15
C ASN A 321 -0.69 9.31 -10.33
N HIS A 322 -0.25 8.24 -11.00
CA HIS A 322 0.26 7.05 -10.34
C HIS A 322 1.64 6.72 -10.91
N GLY A 323 2.60 6.43 -10.04
CA GLY A 323 3.92 5.93 -10.39
C GLY A 323 3.95 4.40 -10.44
N ILE A 324 5.12 3.81 -10.32
CA ILE A 324 5.26 2.37 -10.10
C ILE A 324 5.32 2.12 -8.59
N GLY A 325 4.15 1.85 -7.99
CA GLY A 325 4.01 1.48 -6.58
C GLY A 325 3.20 2.43 -5.70
N GLY A 326 2.77 3.59 -6.21
CA GLY A 326 1.91 4.52 -5.45
C GLY A 326 1.44 5.71 -6.27
N VAL A 327 0.68 6.60 -5.62
CA VAL A 327 0.20 7.86 -6.20
C VAL A 327 1.28 8.92 -6.19
N ILE A 328 1.25 9.78 -7.21
CA ILE A 328 2.14 10.93 -7.37
C ILE A 328 1.30 12.21 -7.32
N ASN A 329 1.70 13.19 -6.51
CA ASN A 329 1.22 14.56 -6.69
C ASN A 329 1.96 15.23 -7.85
N VAL A 330 1.22 15.85 -8.77
CA VAL A 330 1.82 16.49 -9.95
C VAL A 330 2.07 17.99 -9.77
N GLU A 331 1.76 18.50 -8.58
CA GLU A 331 1.97 19.88 -8.14
C GLU A 331 2.58 19.90 -6.74
N ASP A 332 3.29 20.98 -6.41
CA ASP A 332 3.75 21.23 -5.04
C ASP A 332 2.55 21.41 -4.10
N VAL A 333 2.65 20.87 -2.90
CA VAL A 333 1.65 21.01 -1.86
C VAL A 333 2.17 21.99 -0.83
N PRO A 334 1.51 23.15 -0.62
CA PRO A 334 2.02 24.20 0.26
C PRO A 334 2.36 23.70 1.66
N GLY A 335 3.62 23.94 2.10
CA GLY A 335 4.13 23.50 3.40
C GLY A 335 4.31 21.99 3.55
N LYS A 336 4.24 21.23 2.45
CA LYS A 336 4.32 19.76 2.40
C LYS A 336 5.17 19.32 1.19
N ARG A 337 4.89 18.13 0.66
CA ARG A 337 5.54 17.50 -0.49
C ARG A 337 5.67 18.38 -1.71
N ARG A 338 6.85 18.31 -2.34
CA ARG A 338 7.12 18.79 -3.68
C ARG A 338 6.47 17.90 -4.73
N LYS A 339 6.22 18.48 -5.90
CA LYS A 339 5.79 17.79 -7.12
C LYS A 339 6.66 16.55 -7.37
N GLY A 340 6.01 15.46 -7.77
CA GLY A 340 6.68 14.20 -8.09
C GLY A 340 6.92 13.29 -6.89
N SER A 341 6.45 13.65 -5.69
CA SER A 341 6.54 12.77 -4.53
C SER A 341 5.63 11.55 -4.70
N LEU A 342 6.15 10.37 -4.38
CA LEU A 342 5.40 9.11 -4.42
C LEU A 342 4.87 8.78 -3.03
N MET A 343 3.64 8.28 -2.96
CA MET A 343 2.99 7.98 -1.68
C MET A 343 2.00 6.83 -1.79
N TRP A 344 1.74 6.18 -0.66
CA TRP A 344 0.64 5.23 -0.54
C TRP A 344 0.25 5.01 0.93
N SER A 345 -0.78 4.17 1.13
CA SER A 345 -1.30 3.82 2.44
C SER A 345 -1.65 2.34 2.54
N GLY A 346 -1.79 1.83 3.75
CA GLY A 346 -2.31 0.50 4.07
C GLY A 346 -3.76 0.56 4.55
N MET A 347 -4.48 -0.56 4.44
CA MET A 347 -5.87 -0.70 4.87
C MET A 347 -6.10 -0.25 6.33
N CYS A 348 -5.13 -0.51 7.20
CA CYS A 348 -5.17 -0.11 8.61
C CYS A 348 -4.59 1.30 8.87
N ASN A 349 -4.67 2.20 7.89
CA ASN A 349 -4.26 3.60 7.93
C ASN A 349 -2.76 3.91 8.12
N SER A 350 -1.86 2.91 8.10
CA SER A 350 -0.43 3.20 7.97
C SER A 350 -0.17 3.90 6.62
N ARG A 351 0.77 4.85 6.57
CA ARG A 351 1.02 5.72 5.41
C ARG A 351 2.49 5.98 5.20
N TRP A 352 2.89 6.23 3.97
CA TRP A 352 4.25 6.66 3.66
C TRP A 352 4.27 7.65 2.49
N TRP A 353 5.35 8.43 2.44
CA TRP A 353 5.71 9.21 1.27
C TRP A 353 7.22 9.24 1.06
N ILE A 354 7.62 9.46 -0.19
CA ILE A 354 9.00 9.70 -0.60
C ILE A 354 8.99 10.95 -1.47
N ASP A 355 9.67 11.99 -1.01
CA ASP A 355 9.88 13.24 -1.73
C ASP A 355 11.34 13.32 -2.15
N ARG A 356 11.60 13.05 -3.43
CA ARG A 356 12.96 13.01 -3.99
C ARG A 356 13.57 14.40 -4.12
N GLU A 357 12.74 15.42 -4.36
CA GLU A 357 13.19 16.81 -4.47
C GLU A 357 13.61 17.36 -3.10
N ALA A 358 12.82 17.05 -2.06
CA ALA A 358 13.20 17.33 -0.68
C ALA A 358 14.28 16.38 -0.12
N GLY A 359 14.55 15.25 -0.80
CA GLY A 359 15.53 14.25 -0.41
C GLY A 359 15.15 13.46 0.84
N ILE A 360 13.85 13.31 1.14
CA ILE A 360 13.34 12.67 2.36
C ILE A 360 12.30 11.60 2.06
N ALA A 361 12.14 10.68 3.00
CA ALA A 361 11.02 9.74 3.04
C ALA A 361 10.52 9.60 4.47
N ALA A 362 9.25 9.27 4.63
CA ALA A 362 8.64 9.08 5.95
C ALA A 362 7.59 7.98 5.95
N ALA A 363 7.40 7.36 7.12
CA ALA A 363 6.39 6.34 7.34
C ALA A 363 5.69 6.56 8.69
N LEU A 364 4.35 6.59 8.67
CA LEU A 364 3.48 6.52 9.84
C LEU A 364 2.91 5.11 9.95
N ILE A 365 3.24 4.42 11.04
CA ILE A 365 2.75 3.07 11.34
C ILE A 365 1.68 3.15 12.44
N VAL A 366 0.48 2.72 12.09
CA VAL A 366 -0.72 2.61 12.94
C VAL A 366 -1.52 1.37 12.54
N ASN A 367 -2.41 0.87 13.41
CA ASN A 367 -3.23 -0.30 13.10
C ASN A 367 -4.72 -0.08 13.43
N VAL A 368 -5.38 0.76 12.63
CA VAL A 368 -6.79 1.15 12.82
C VAL A 368 -7.58 1.07 11.52
N GLN A 369 -8.79 0.51 11.60
CA GLN A 369 -9.80 0.50 10.55
C GLN A 369 -11.01 1.37 10.97
N PRO A 370 -11.90 1.78 10.05
CA PRO A 370 -11.79 1.64 8.59
C PRO A 370 -10.70 2.54 8.00
N HIS A 371 -10.27 2.24 6.77
CA HIS A 371 -9.33 3.09 6.04
C HIS A 371 -9.92 4.49 5.82
N GLY A 372 -9.10 5.54 5.99
CA GLY A 372 -9.55 6.93 5.99
C GLY A 372 -9.96 7.43 7.38
N ASP A 373 -9.37 6.88 8.44
CA ASP A 373 -9.65 7.27 9.82
C ASP A 373 -9.33 8.75 10.07
N ALA A 374 -10.30 9.49 10.62
CA ALA A 374 -10.20 10.93 10.81
C ALA A 374 -9.08 11.35 11.80
N VAL A 375 -8.83 10.54 12.83
CA VAL A 375 -7.75 10.81 13.81
C VAL A 375 -6.40 10.58 13.16
N VAL A 376 -6.25 9.49 12.38
CA VAL A 376 -5.01 9.27 11.62
C VAL A 376 -4.78 10.36 10.58
N LYS A 377 -5.84 10.82 9.91
CA LYS A 377 -5.75 11.94 8.96
C LYS A 377 -5.20 13.21 9.62
N SER A 378 -5.73 13.59 10.80
CA SER A 378 -5.22 14.75 11.55
C SER A 378 -3.76 14.56 11.93
N LEU A 379 -3.43 13.41 12.53
CA LEU A 379 -2.08 13.05 12.93
C LEU A 379 -1.09 13.15 11.76
N TYR A 380 -1.41 12.51 10.65
CA TYR A 380 -0.55 12.47 9.46
C TYR A 380 -0.32 13.87 8.89
N ASN A 381 -1.38 14.67 8.79
CA ASN A 381 -1.28 16.05 8.31
C ASN A 381 -0.38 16.93 9.19
N GLU A 382 -0.53 16.83 10.52
CA GLU A 382 0.28 17.60 11.48
C GLU A 382 1.74 17.17 11.47
N LEU A 383 2.00 15.86 11.40
CA LEU A 383 3.36 15.32 11.27
C LEU A 383 4.03 15.79 9.98
N GLU A 384 3.34 15.68 8.84
CA GLU A 384 3.88 16.10 7.55
C GLU A 384 4.24 17.59 7.56
N LEU A 385 3.30 18.46 7.93
CA LEU A 385 3.55 19.91 8.02
C LEU A 385 4.75 20.24 8.92
N GLU A 386 4.85 19.56 10.07
CA GLU A 386 5.93 19.79 11.03
C GLU A 386 7.29 19.29 10.52
N VAL A 387 7.33 18.21 9.72
CA VAL A 387 8.55 17.73 9.05
C VAL A 387 9.08 18.79 8.08
N TYR A 388 8.25 19.24 7.14
CA TYR A 388 8.65 20.23 6.14
C TYR A 388 9.02 21.57 6.79
N ARG A 389 8.28 22.00 7.82
CA ARG A 389 8.63 23.18 8.63
C ARG A 389 10.00 23.04 9.31
N CYS A 390 10.29 21.88 9.91
CA CYS A 390 11.58 21.64 10.56
C CYS A 390 12.76 21.65 9.58
N LEU A 391 12.51 21.25 8.32
CA LEU A 391 13.53 21.23 7.27
C LEU A 391 13.64 22.57 6.51
N GLY A 392 12.78 23.55 6.81
CA GLY A 392 12.77 24.83 6.12
C GLY A 392 12.28 24.77 4.67
N ILE A 393 11.48 23.75 4.34
CA ILE A 393 10.90 23.53 3.01
C ILE A 393 9.50 24.14 3.02
N GLN A 394 9.27 25.18 2.22
CA GLN A 394 8.00 25.91 2.12
C GLN A 394 7.21 25.57 0.87
#